data_AF-A0A660V1S7-F1
#
_entry.id   AF-A0A660V1S7-F1
#
_cell.length_a   1.000
_cell.length_b   1.000
_cell.length_c   1.000
_cell.angle_alpha   90.00
_cell.angle_beta   90.00
_cell.angle_gamma   90.00
#
_symmetry.space_group_name_H-M   'P 1'
#
loop_
_entity.id
_entity.type
_entity.pdbx_description
1 polymer ?
#
loop_
_entity_poly.entity_id
_entity_poly.type
_entity_poly.pdbx_seq_one_letter_code
_entity_poly.pdbx_strand_id
1 'polypeptide(L)'
;MEADMNKTLKVMDDMGVVTVTYEEMKKYHDQDFLGGVALAFKVLELAFRELLDGEVPRRDKIRLVLGHNPPGLVDGFEYVTRAITRQRAIFDPTISKG
;
A
#
# COMPACT_ATOMS: atom_id res chain seq x y z
N MET A 1 21.38 -4.03 2.17
CA MET A 1 20.20 -4.79 2.65
C MET A 1 19.33 -5.01 1.42
N GLU A 2 19.49 -6.14 0.75
CA GLU A 2 18.51 -6.55 -0.26
C GLU A 2 17.22 -6.86 0.50
N ALA A 3 16.19 -6.05 0.27
CA ALA A 3 14.86 -6.40 0.73
C ALA A 3 14.51 -7.73 0.06
N ASP A 4 14.17 -8.73 0.85
CA ASP A 4 13.71 -10.04 0.36
C ASP A 4 12.62 -9.84 -0.70
N MET A 5 13.02 -10.02 -1.97
CA MET A 5 12.21 -9.78 -3.18
C MET A 5 11.09 -10.82 -3.34
N ASN A 6 10.97 -11.79 -2.43
CA ASN A 6 9.92 -12.81 -2.42
C ASN A 6 8.78 -12.50 -1.44
N LYS A 7 8.83 -11.37 -0.72
CA LYS A 7 7.73 -11.01 0.19
C LYS A 7 6.48 -10.57 -0.58
N THR A 8 5.32 -10.99 -0.10
CA THR A 8 4.02 -10.66 -0.66
C THR A 8 3.13 -10.01 0.39
N LEU A 9 2.26 -9.10 -0.05
CA LEU A 9 1.16 -8.58 0.74
C LEU A 9 -0.10 -9.38 0.43
N LYS A 10 -0.91 -9.67 1.44
CA LYS A 10 -2.22 -10.30 1.25
C LYS A 10 -3.29 -9.32 1.68
N VAL A 11 -4.32 -9.16 0.86
CA VAL A 11 -5.53 -8.41 1.18
C VAL A 11 -6.74 -9.22 0.73
N MET A 12 -7.86 -9.05 1.41
CA MET A 12 -9.12 -9.70 1.05
C MET A 12 -10.01 -8.71 0.29
N ASP A 13 -10.61 -9.17 -0.81
CA ASP A 13 -11.68 -8.51 -1.51
C ASP A 13 -12.95 -9.39 -1.56
N ASP A 14 -13.95 -8.98 -2.34
CA ASP A 14 -15.22 -9.71 -2.43
C ASP A 14 -15.09 -11.04 -3.20
N MET A 15 -14.04 -11.21 -3.99
CA MET A 15 -13.74 -12.43 -4.75
C MET A 15 -12.76 -13.36 -4.00
N GLY A 16 -12.06 -12.86 -2.97
CA GLY A 16 -11.23 -13.67 -2.07
C GLY A 16 -9.93 -12.99 -1.68
N VAL A 17 -8.92 -13.80 -1.36
CA VAL A 17 -7.58 -13.31 -1.00
C VAL A 17 -6.82 -12.95 -2.27
N VAL A 18 -6.43 -11.68 -2.37
CA VAL A 18 -5.52 -11.15 -3.38
C VAL A 18 -4.10 -11.15 -2.78
N THR A 19 -3.18 -11.81 -3.45
CA THR A 19 -1.75 -11.77 -3.13
C THR A 19 -1.06 -10.79 -4.07
N VAL A 20 -0.35 -9.82 -3.50
CA VAL A 20 0.30 -8.74 -4.23
C VAL A 20 1.81 -8.81 -4.02
N THR A 21 2.55 -8.79 -5.12
CA THR A 21 4.01 -8.70 -5.15
C THR A 21 4.48 -7.26 -5.36
N TYR A 22 5.73 -6.98 -4.95
CA TYR A 22 6.36 -5.70 -5.26
C TYR A 22 6.52 -5.47 -6.77
N GLU A 23 6.83 -6.52 -7.54
CA GLU A 23 6.94 -6.44 -9.01
C GLU A 23 5.63 -6.01 -9.68
N GLU A 24 4.48 -6.50 -9.20
CA GLU A 24 3.18 -6.06 -9.70
C GLU A 24 2.90 -4.59 -9.39
N MET A 25 3.26 -4.11 -8.20
CA MET A 25 3.14 -2.69 -7.86
C MET A 25 4.01 -1.80 -8.77
N LYS A 26 5.24 -2.23 -9.09
CA LYS A 26 6.10 -1.51 -10.03
C LYS A 26 5.50 -1.45 -11.44
N LYS A 27 4.93 -2.57 -11.90
CA LYS A 27 4.25 -2.65 -13.21
C LYS A 27 3.01 -1.75 -13.26
N TYR A 28 2.29 -1.61 -12.16
CA TYR A 28 1.12 -0.74 -12.07
C TYR A 28 1.47 0.76 -12.17
N HIS A 29 2.62 1.17 -11.62
CA HIS A 29 3.03 2.59 -11.56
C HIS A 29 3.65 3.15 -12.86
N ASP A 30 4.25 2.31 -13.70
CA ASP A 30 5.07 2.69 -14.89
C ASP A 30 6.59 2.85 -14.64
N GLN A 31 7.13 2.09 -13.69
CA GLN A 31 8.57 1.82 -13.46
C GLN A 31 9.54 2.99 -13.14
N ASP A 32 9.13 4.25 -13.23
CA ASP A 32 9.92 5.38 -12.73
C ASP A 32 9.67 5.67 -11.25
N PHE A 33 10.53 6.47 -10.60
CA PHE A 33 10.35 6.93 -9.21
C PHE A 33 9.97 5.85 -8.17
N LEU A 34 10.61 4.67 -8.28
CA LEU A 34 10.31 3.47 -7.49
C LEU A 34 10.43 3.61 -5.95
N GLY A 35 11.10 4.66 -5.46
CA GLY A 35 11.21 4.93 -4.03
C GLY A 35 9.85 5.05 -3.33
N GLY A 36 8.86 5.67 -3.99
CA GLY A 36 7.49 5.76 -3.47
C GLY A 36 6.79 4.40 -3.40
N VAL A 37 6.97 3.56 -4.43
CA VAL A 37 6.38 2.22 -4.51
C VAL A 37 6.98 1.32 -3.42
N ALA A 38 8.31 1.37 -3.24
CA ALA A 38 9.01 0.63 -2.20
C ALA A 38 8.54 1.05 -0.80
N LEU A 39 8.36 2.37 -0.58
CA LEU A 39 7.86 2.89 0.68
C LEU A 39 6.42 2.42 0.94
N ALA A 40 5.52 2.49 -0.05
CA ALA A 40 4.15 1.98 0.08
C ALA A 40 4.13 0.50 0.50
N PHE A 41 4.95 -0.34 -0.17
CA PHE A 41 5.04 -1.76 0.13
C PHE A 41 5.49 -2.01 1.57
N LYS A 42 6.54 -1.31 2.03
CA LYS A 42 7.07 -1.48 3.39
C LYS A 42 6.16 -0.91 4.48
N VAL A 43 5.47 0.19 4.22
CA VAL A 43 4.47 0.74 5.14
C VAL A 43 3.31 -0.24 5.32
N LEU A 44 2.79 -0.83 4.23
CA LEU A 44 1.72 -1.83 4.31
C LEU A 44 2.18 -3.14 4.95
N GLU A 45 3.40 -3.61 4.64
CA GLU A 45 3.99 -4.79 5.30
C GLU A 45 4.05 -4.59 6.82
N LEU A 46 4.52 -3.42 7.27
CA LEU A 46 4.58 -3.07 8.67
C LEU A 46 3.17 -2.95 9.28
N ALA A 47 2.29 -2.16 8.66
CA ALA A 47 0.95 -1.93 9.17
C ALA A 47 0.14 -3.23 9.31
N PHE A 48 0.21 -4.13 8.33
CA PHE A 48 -0.51 -5.40 8.41
C PHE A 48 0.05 -6.30 9.51
N ARG A 49 1.37 -6.30 9.70
CA ARG A 49 2.00 -7.06 10.78
C ARG A 49 1.64 -6.52 12.17
N GLU A 50 1.71 -5.21 12.37
CA GLU A 50 1.56 -4.59 13.69
C GLU A 50 0.10 -4.35 14.09
N LEU A 51 -0.83 -4.21 13.13
CA LEU A 51 -2.21 -3.81 13.43
C LEU A 51 -3.23 -4.95 13.34
N LEU A 52 -2.87 -6.11 12.79
CA LEU A 52 -3.85 -7.14 12.41
C LEU A 52 -3.59 -8.52 13.03
N ASP A 53 -2.60 -8.68 13.91
CA ASP A 53 -2.31 -9.95 14.61
C ASP A 53 -2.26 -11.20 13.69
N GLY A 54 -1.82 -11.02 12.44
CA GLY A 54 -1.74 -12.09 11.44
C GLY A 54 -2.99 -12.29 10.56
N GLU A 55 -4.06 -11.52 10.78
CA GLU A 55 -5.23 -11.51 9.91
C GLU A 55 -4.96 -10.83 8.56
N VAL A 56 -5.62 -11.33 7.50
CA VAL A 56 -5.58 -10.71 6.17
C VAL A 56 -6.61 -9.58 6.12
N PRO A 57 -6.21 -8.30 5.97
CA PRO A 57 -7.14 -7.19 6.00
C PRO A 57 -8.05 -7.22 4.79
N ARG A 58 -9.33 -6.92 4.99
CA ARG A 58 -10.22 -6.60 3.87
C ARG A 58 -9.89 -5.21 3.33
N ARG A 59 -9.60 -5.10 2.04
CA ARG A 59 -9.22 -3.81 1.42
C ARG A 59 -10.35 -2.77 1.47
N ASP A 60 -11.62 -3.20 1.54
CA ASP A 60 -12.78 -2.33 1.78
C ASP A 60 -12.92 -1.85 3.24
N LYS A 61 -12.03 -2.24 4.15
CA LYS A 61 -11.96 -1.74 5.55
C LYS A 61 -10.76 -0.84 5.83
N ILE A 62 -9.77 -0.82 4.93
CA ILE A 62 -8.58 0.06 5.02
C ILE A 62 -8.93 1.52 4.69
N ARG A 63 -8.54 2.44 5.56
CA ARG A 63 -8.55 3.88 5.35
C ARG A 63 -7.13 4.41 5.45
N LEU A 64 -6.79 5.43 4.64
CA LEU A 64 -5.47 6.04 4.63
C LEU A 64 -5.58 7.51 5.03
N VAL A 65 -4.62 7.99 5.82
CA VAL A 65 -4.39 9.42 6.05
C VAL A 65 -2.96 9.70 5.65
N LEU A 66 -2.76 10.55 4.65
CA LEU A 66 -1.48 10.78 3.99
C LEU A 66 -1.10 12.26 4.09
N GLY A 67 0.09 12.53 4.64
CA GLY A 67 0.66 13.89 4.67
C GLY A 67 1.30 14.32 3.36
N HIS A 68 1.74 13.36 2.56
CA HIS A 68 2.39 13.55 1.26
C HIS A 68 1.78 12.60 0.23
N ASN A 69 1.79 12.99 -1.05
CA ASN A 69 1.19 12.23 -2.15
C ASN A 69 2.12 12.04 -3.36
N PRO A 70 3.39 11.61 -3.19
CA PRO A 70 4.25 11.32 -4.33
C PRO A 70 3.65 10.19 -5.20
N PRO A 71 3.73 10.26 -6.54
CA PRO A 71 3.01 9.35 -7.44
C PRO A 71 3.19 7.87 -7.13
N GLY A 72 4.43 7.38 -6.97
CA GLY A 72 4.66 5.96 -6.67
C GLY A 72 4.11 5.50 -5.32
N LEU A 73 3.99 6.40 -4.34
CA LEU A 73 3.37 6.09 -3.04
C LEU A 73 1.85 5.97 -3.18
N VAL A 74 1.25 6.92 -3.91
CA VAL A 74 -0.20 6.96 -4.19
C VAL A 74 -0.60 5.72 -4.99
N ASP A 75 0.12 5.40 -6.06
CA ASP A 75 -0.17 4.25 -6.91
C ASP A 75 0.07 2.93 -6.18
N GLY A 76 1.13 2.84 -5.38
CA GLY A 76 1.39 1.67 -4.54
C GLY A 76 0.28 1.42 -3.52
N PHE A 77 -0.16 2.46 -2.82
CA PHE A 77 -1.30 2.35 -1.91
C PHE A 77 -2.61 2.02 -2.64
N GLU A 78 -2.87 2.67 -3.77
CA GLU A 78 -4.09 2.43 -4.54
C GLU A 78 -4.15 0.99 -5.06
N TYR A 79 -3.03 0.45 -5.56
CA TYR A 79 -2.98 -0.91 -6.09
C TYR A 79 -3.40 -1.95 -5.05
N VAL A 80 -2.88 -1.84 -3.81
CA VAL A 80 -3.16 -2.79 -2.74
C VAL A 80 -4.51 -2.54 -2.06
N THR A 81 -4.82 -1.28 -1.75
CA THR A 81 -5.92 -0.95 -0.84
C THR A 81 -7.20 -0.50 -1.54
N ARG A 82 -7.09 0.00 -2.78
CA ARG A 82 -8.17 0.71 -3.49
C ARG A 82 -8.73 1.91 -2.74
N ALA A 83 -8.03 2.41 -1.71
CA ALA A 83 -8.56 3.42 -0.80
C ALA A 83 -8.75 4.78 -1.47
N ILE A 84 -8.00 5.12 -2.52
CA ILE A 84 -8.13 6.41 -3.20
C ILE A 84 -9.36 6.40 -4.10
N THR A 85 -9.48 5.41 -5.01
CA THR A 85 -10.65 5.34 -5.90
C THR A 85 -11.96 5.09 -5.15
N ARG A 86 -11.90 4.47 -3.96
CA ARG A 86 -13.06 4.25 -3.07
C ARG A 86 -13.33 5.41 -2.11
N GLN A 87 -12.62 6.54 -2.23
CA GLN A 87 -12.80 7.74 -1.38
C GLN A 87 -12.61 7.46 0.13
N ARG A 88 -11.62 6.64 0.46
CA ARG A 88 -11.23 6.25 1.82
C ARG A 88 -9.81 6.71 2.19
N ALA A 89 -9.19 7.51 1.33
CA ALA A 89 -7.95 8.21 1.60
C ALA A 89 -8.25 9.69 1.91
N ILE A 90 -7.62 10.21 2.95
CA ILE A 90 -7.60 11.64 3.28
C ILE A 90 -6.18 12.14 3.05
N PHE A 91 -6.05 13.23 2.30
CA PHE A 91 -4.80 13.96 2.15
C PHE A 91 -4.81 15.13 3.13
N ASP A 92 -4.00 15.04 4.17
CA ASP A 92 -3.92 16.03 5.24
C ASP A 92 -2.48 16.59 5.31
N PRO A 93 -2.19 17.74 4.67
CA PRO A 93 -0.86 18.30 4.68
C PRO A 93 -0.41 18.75 6.08
N THR A 94 -1.29 18.82 7.08
CA THR A 94 -0.91 19.20 8.45
C THR A 94 -0.12 18.11 9.17
N ILE A 95 -0.27 16.84 8.75
CA ILE A 95 0.48 15.69 9.26
C ILE A 95 1.75 15.39 8.45
N SER A 96 2.13 16.28 7.53
CA SER A 96 3.29 16.11 6.66
C SER A 96 4.65 16.25 7.36
N LYS A 97 4.66 16.66 8.64
CA LYS A 97 5.89 16.84 9.43
C LYS A 97 6.34 15.51 10.02
N GLY A 98 7.44 14.97 9.50
CA GLY A 98 8.19 13.85 10.07
C GLY A 98 9.33 14.34 10.95
#